data_AF-A0A1V4Q8Y9-F1
#
_entry.id   AF-A0A1V4Q8Y9-F1
#
_cell.length_a   1.000
_cell.length_b   1.000
_cell.length_c   1.000
_cell.angle_alpha   90.00
_cell.angle_beta   90.00
_cell.angle_gamma   90.00
#
_symmetry.space_group_name_H-M   'P 1'
#
loop_
_entity.id
_entity.type
_entity.pdbx_description
1 polymer ?
#
loop_
_entity_poly.entity_id
_entity_poly.type
_entity_poly.pdbx_seq_one_letter_code
_entity_poly.pdbx_strand_id
1 'polypeptide(L)'
;ALRWADTAARAVADDEDASEVLWPWRARQVWRLRLRGAAVLLGLDPVQTVRFFDAFLALPLESQRSYLSERADLTGTLAAMRRVFAALDQPTRTTLVRRTMRGRT
;
A
#
# COMPACT_ATOMS: atom_id res chain seq x y z
N ALA A 1 1.69 1.61 -17.34
CA ALA A 1 0.92 0.36 -17.23
C ALA A 1 1.65 -0.87 -17.79
N LEU A 2 2.54 -0.73 -18.79
CA LEU A 2 3.06 -1.85 -19.58
C LEU A 2 4.27 -2.62 -19.01
N ARG A 3 4.82 -2.26 -17.84
CA ARG A 3 6.09 -2.83 -17.33
C ARG A 3 6.12 -4.35 -17.11
N TRP A 4 4.95 -5.01 -17.05
CA TRP A 4 4.83 -6.47 -16.88
C TRP A 4 4.25 -7.16 -18.12
N ALA A 5 4.05 -6.44 -19.22
CA ALA A 5 3.43 -6.98 -20.43
C ALA A 5 4.28 -8.12 -21.02
N ASP A 6 5.60 -7.93 -21.11
CA ASP A 6 6.50 -8.97 -21.64
C ASP A 6 6.56 -10.21 -20.74
N THR A 7 6.47 -10.03 -19.42
CA THR A 7 6.40 -11.15 -18.46
C THR A 7 5.10 -11.92 -18.63
N ALA A 8 3.98 -11.24 -18.81
CA ALA A 8 2.68 -11.87 -19.08
C ALA A 8 2.70 -12.63 -20.42
N ALA A 9 3.23 -12.00 -21.47
CA ALA A 9 3.32 -12.60 -22.79
C ALA A 9 4.18 -13.87 -22.81
N ARG A 10 5.32 -13.86 -22.09
CA ARG A 10 6.17 -15.06 -21.95
C ARG A 10 5.48 -16.18 -21.18
N ALA A 11 4.87 -15.89 -20.03
CA ALA A 11 4.14 -16.91 -19.27
C ALA A 11 3.06 -17.60 -20.10
N VAL A 12 2.32 -16.84 -20.92
CA VAL A 12 1.33 -17.40 -21.85
C VAL A 12 1.98 -18.25 -22.96
N ALA A 13 3.11 -17.80 -23.51
CA ALA A 13 3.82 -18.54 -24.55
C ALA A 13 4.43 -19.87 -24.04
N ASP A 14 4.84 -19.89 -22.77
CA ASP A 14 5.47 -21.03 -22.10
C ASP A 14 4.46 -21.99 -21.44
N ASP A 15 3.15 -21.77 -21.64
CA ASP A 15 2.03 -22.50 -20.99
C ASP A 15 2.09 -22.47 -19.44
N GLU A 16 2.66 -21.42 -18.87
CA GLU A 16 2.68 -21.14 -17.44
C GLU A 16 1.41 -20.39 -16.99
N ASP A 17 1.03 -20.53 -15.72
CA ASP A 17 -0.05 -19.72 -15.14
C ASP A 17 0.41 -18.26 -15.00
N ALA A 18 0.07 -17.45 -16.01
CA ALA A 18 0.35 -16.02 -16.04
C ALA A 18 -0.20 -15.28 -14.81
N SER A 19 -1.28 -15.78 -14.19
CA SER A 19 -1.82 -15.17 -12.97
C SER A 19 -0.88 -15.36 -11.78
N GLU A 20 -0.23 -16.52 -11.65
CA GLU A 20 0.75 -16.79 -10.59
C GLU A 20 2.03 -16.00 -10.80
N VAL A 21 2.53 -15.98 -12.05
CA VAL A 21 3.73 -15.23 -12.43
C VAL A 21 3.53 -13.72 -12.19
N LEU A 22 2.37 -13.18 -12.58
CA LEU A 22 2.08 -11.76 -12.38
C LEU A 22 1.76 -11.43 -10.93
N TRP A 23 1.15 -12.35 -10.17
CA TRP A 23 0.73 -12.12 -8.78
C TRP A 23 1.47 -13.03 -7.80
N PRO A 24 2.79 -12.83 -7.62
CA PRO A 24 3.50 -13.54 -6.57
C PRO A 24 2.93 -13.16 -5.20
N TRP A 25 3.16 -14.01 -4.19
CA TRP A 25 2.64 -13.81 -2.84
C TRP A 25 2.88 -12.39 -2.31
N ARG A 26 4.08 -11.83 -2.49
CA ARG A 26 4.41 -10.46 -2.04
C ARG A 26 3.52 -9.41 -2.70
N ALA A 27 3.23 -9.54 -3.99
CA ALA A 27 2.35 -8.61 -4.70
C ALA A 27 0.91 -8.68 -4.18
N ARG A 28 0.43 -9.89 -3.87
CA ARG A 28 -0.88 -10.09 -3.23
C ARG A 28 -0.92 -9.43 -1.84
N GLN A 29 0.14 -9.55 -1.04
CA GLN A 29 0.20 -8.90 0.28
C GLN A 29 0.23 -7.37 0.18
N VAL A 30 1.05 -6.81 -0.70
CA VAL A 30 1.12 -5.36 -0.94
C VAL A 30 -0.25 -4.82 -1.34
N TRP A 31 -0.95 -5.49 -2.27
CA TRP A 31 -2.30 -5.10 -2.68
C TRP A 31 -3.29 -5.15 -1.51
N ARG A 32 -3.30 -6.22 -0.71
CA ARG A 32 -4.16 -6.34 0.47
C ARG A 32 -3.90 -5.24 1.50
N LEU A 33 -2.64 -4.90 1.75
CA LEU A 33 -2.24 -3.83 2.66
C LEU A 33 -2.73 -2.47 2.16
N ARG A 34 -2.48 -2.15 0.88
CA ARG A 34 -2.91 -0.88 0.29
C ARG A 34 -4.43 -0.74 0.27
N LEU A 35 -5.14 -1.81 -0.05
CA LEU A 35 -6.61 -1.82 -0.03
C LEU A 35 -7.16 -1.58 1.38
N ARG A 36 -6.60 -2.24 2.41
CA ARG A 36 -6.97 -1.99 3.81
C ARG A 36 -6.63 -0.56 4.24
N GLY A 37 -5.43 -0.07 3.89
CA GLY A 37 -5.01 1.30 4.16
C GLY A 37 -5.99 2.32 3.56
N ALA A 38 -6.37 2.14 2.29
CA ALA A 38 -7.36 2.99 1.63
C ALA A 38 -8.72 2.95 2.32
N ALA A 39 -9.21 1.77 2.72
CA ALA A 39 -10.46 1.64 3.46
C ALA A 39 -10.42 2.37 4.81
N VAL A 40 -9.28 2.36 5.49
CA VAL A 40 -9.09 3.14 6.73
C VAL A 40 -9.10 4.64 6.45
N LEU A 41 -8.47 5.10 5.35
CA LEU A 41 -8.43 6.51 4.95
C LEU A 41 -9.81 7.10 4.66
N LEU A 42 -10.72 6.32 4.06
CA LEU A 42 -12.12 6.73 3.83
C LEU A 42 -12.88 7.07 5.12
N GLY A 43 -12.28 6.77 6.27
CA GLY A 43 -12.86 7.02 7.57
C GLY A 43 -12.32 8.24 8.33
N LEU A 44 -11.36 8.94 7.77
CA LEU A 44 -10.80 10.14 8.37
C LEU A 44 -11.73 11.34 8.16
N ASP A 45 -11.78 12.24 9.13
CA ASP A 45 -12.38 13.56 8.91
C ASP A 45 -11.47 14.42 8.00
N PRO A 46 -11.95 15.58 7.48
CA PRO A 46 -11.15 16.42 6.59
C PRO A 46 -9.81 16.87 7.18
N VAL A 47 -9.75 17.21 8.47
CA VAL A 47 -8.51 17.65 9.14
C VAL A 47 -7.54 16.49 9.26
N GLN A 48 -8.04 15.31 9.66
CA GLN A 48 -7.23 14.09 9.72
C GLN A 48 -6.70 13.66 8.35
N THR A 49 -7.51 13.84 7.30
CA THR A 49 -7.13 13.52 5.92
C THR A 49 -5.97 14.39 5.46
N VAL A 50 -6.04 15.71 5.67
CA VAL A 50 -4.95 16.64 5.38
C VAL A 50 -3.68 16.22 6.11
N ARG A 51 -3.77 16.00 7.44
CA ARG A 51 -2.62 15.58 8.27
C ARG A 51 -1.98 14.28 7.78
N PHE A 52 -2.79 13.31 7.36
CA PHE A 52 -2.28 12.05 6.81
C PHE A 52 -1.48 12.29 5.53
N PHE A 53 -2.02 13.05 4.59
CA PHE A 53 -1.34 13.30 3.33
C PHE A 53 -0.13 14.21 3.50
N ASP A 54 -0.14 15.18 4.41
CA ASP A 54 1.05 15.96 4.77
C ASP A 54 2.18 15.05 5.27
N ALA A 55 1.87 14.13 6.19
CA ALA A 55 2.84 13.16 6.69
C ALA A 55 3.36 12.21 5.59
N PHE A 56 2.50 11.79 4.67
CA PHE A 56 2.90 10.95 3.54
C PHE A 56 3.79 11.69 2.53
N LEU A 57 3.42 12.91 2.17
CA LEU A 57 4.13 13.75 1.21
C LEU A 57 5.46 14.26 1.76
N ALA A 58 5.62 14.33 3.09
CA ALA A 58 6.88 14.63 3.76
C ALA A 58 7.88 13.45 3.78
N LEU A 59 7.47 12.24 3.38
CA LEU A 59 8.39 11.09 3.31
C LEU A 59 9.46 11.31 2.23
N PRO A 60 10.67 10.72 2.39
CA PRO A 60 11.65 10.67 1.31
C PRO A 60 11.02 10.09 0.04
N LEU A 61 11.34 10.66 -1.13
CA LEU A 61 10.76 10.28 -2.42
C LEU A 61 10.86 8.77 -2.69
N GLU A 62 11.95 8.14 -2.26
CA GLU A 62 12.15 6.69 -2.38
C GLU A 62 11.09 5.88 -1.61
N SER A 63 10.71 6.34 -0.41
CA SER A 63 9.64 5.70 0.37
C SER A 63 8.27 5.91 -0.28
N GLN A 64 8.03 7.09 -0.88
CA GLN A 64 6.80 7.34 -1.63
C GLN A 64 6.72 6.45 -2.88
N ARG A 65 7.82 6.31 -3.63
CA ARG A 65 7.93 5.45 -4.82
C ARG A 65 7.75 3.98 -4.48
N SER A 66 8.40 3.50 -3.43
CA SER A 66 8.19 2.14 -2.93
C SER A 66 6.71 1.88 -2.60
N TYR A 67 6.04 2.84 -1.95
CA TYR A 67 4.62 2.71 -1.61
C TYR A 67 3.66 2.86 -2.81
N LEU A 68 3.96 3.67 -3.82
CA LEU A 68 3.02 3.96 -4.92
C LEU A 68 3.29 3.15 -6.18
N SER A 69 4.55 2.87 -6.47
CA SER A 69 4.99 2.32 -7.75
C SER A 69 5.37 0.84 -7.63
N GLU A 70 6.01 0.42 -6.55
CA GLU A 70 6.49 -0.97 -6.43
C GLU A 70 5.37 -1.93 -6.02
N ARG A 71 5.05 -2.91 -6.87
CA ARG A 71 3.88 -3.81 -6.62
C ARG A 71 4.19 -4.97 -5.68
N ALA A 72 5.45 -5.37 -5.56
CA ALA A 72 5.87 -6.53 -4.79
C ALA A 72 6.84 -6.18 -3.64
N ASP A 73 7.12 -4.88 -3.44
CA ASP A 73 7.94 -4.41 -2.33
C ASP A 73 7.12 -4.33 -1.03
N LEU A 74 7.00 -5.47 -0.37
CA LEU A 74 6.30 -5.60 0.90
C LEU A 74 7.01 -4.83 2.02
N THR A 75 8.34 -4.93 2.08
CA THR A 75 9.15 -4.30 3.13
C THR A 75 9.08 -2.79 3.04
N GLY A 76 9.24 -2.23 1.85
CA GLY A 76 9.15 -0.79 1.65
C GLY A 76 7.73 -0.25 1.83
N THR A 77 6.70 -1.00 1.43
CA THR A 77 5.29 -0.66 1.74
C THR A 77 5.07 -0.56 3.26
N LEU A 78 5.50 -1.56 4.04
CA LEU A 78 5.39 -1.55 5.50
C LEU A 78 6.22 -0.43 6.13
N ALA A 79 7.43 -0.18 5.60
CA ALA A 79 8.30 0.88 6.10
C ALA A 79 7.69 2.26 5.88
N ALA A 80 7.10 2.53 4.71
CA ALA A 80 6.40 3.77 4.42
C ALA A 80 5.18 3.96 5.34
N MET A 81 4.32 2.94 5.45
CA MET A 81 3.17 2.97 6.37
C MET A 81 3.58 3.25 7.82
N ARG A 82 4.64 2.59 8.30
CA ARG A 82 5.18 2.80 9.65
C ARG A 82 5.68 4.24 9.85
N ARG A 83 6.37 4.81 8.86
CA ARG A 83 6.86 6.19 8.92
C ARG A 83 5.72 7.20 8.96
N VAL A 84 4.69 7.04 8.10
CA VAL A 84 3.50 7.89 8.17
C VAL A 84 2.85 7.80 9.54
N PHE A 85 2.60 6.58 10.03
CA PHE A 85 1.98 6.38 11.33
C PHE A 85 2.76 7.07 12.46
N ALA A 86 4.10 6.97 12.44
CA ALA A 86 4.97 7.63 13.40
C ALA A 86 4.98 9.17 13.29
N ALA A 87 4.66 9.74 12.12
CA ALA A 87 4.59 11.19 11.93
C ALA A 87 3.25 11.82 12.33
N LEU A 88 2.19 11.02 12.47
CA LEU A 88 0.85 11.50 12.82
C LEU A 88 0.73 11.93 14.28
N ASP A 89 -0.19 12.83 14.55
CA ASP A 89 -0.64 13.18 15.89
C ASP A 89 -1.51 12.08 16.52
N GLN A 90 -1.62 12.08 17.85
CA GLN A 90 -2.32 11.00 18.56
C GLN A 90 -3.79 10.83 18.22
N PRO A 91 -4.60 11.89 18.04
CA PRO A 91 -5.97 11.76 17.58
C PRO A 91 -6.07 10.97 16.27
N THR A 92 -5.27 11.32 15.26
CA THR A 92 -5.27 10.66 13.95
C THR A 92 -4.80 9.20 14.07
N ARG A 93 -3.73 8.92 14.82
CA ARG A 93 -3.27 7.54 15.07
C ARG A 93 -4.36 6.68 15.70
N THR A 94 -5.09 7.22 16.68
CA THR A 94 -6.18 6.51 17.36
C THR A 94 -7.32 6.17 16.41
N THR A 95 -7.67 7.08 15.50
CA THR A 95 -8.67 6.82 14.46
C THR A 95 -8.22 5.71 13.50
N LEU A 96 -6.97 5.74 13.04
CA LEU A 96 -6.42 4.70 12.17
C LEU A 96 -6.44 3.32 12.84
N VAL A 97 -5.97 3.22 14.09
CA VAL A 97 -5.96 1.97 14.84
C VAL A 97 -7.38 1.45 15.02
N ARG A 98 -8.31 2.28 15.51
CA ARG A 98 -9.70 1.89 15.75
C ARG A 98 -10.38 1.34 14.49
N ARG A 99 -10.16 1.99 13.34
CA ARG A 99 -10.74 1.56 12.06
C ARG A 99 -10.09 0.29 11.52
N THR A 100 -8.78 0.15 11.66
CA THR A 100 -8.06 -1.09 11.31
C THR A 100 -8.59 -2.28 12.12
N MET A 101 -8.90 -2.06 13.40
CA MET A 101 -9.45 -3.09 14.29
C MET A 101 -10.90 -3.47 13.94
N ARG A 102 -11.74 -2.49 13.55
CA ARG A 102 -13.13 -2.70 13.15
C ARG A 102 -13.29 -3.37 11.78
N GLY A 103 -12.34 -3.20 10.86
CA GLY A 103 -12.38 -3.86 9.54
C GLY A 103 -11.89 -5.32 9.51
N ARG A 104 -11.69 -5.96 10.68
CA ARG A 104 -11.26 -7.37 10.81
C ARG A 104 -12.37 -8.35 11.19
N THR A 105 -13.59 -7.86 11.42
CA THR A 105 -14.83 -8.66 11.52
C THR A 105 -15.53 -8.65 10.18
#